data_AF-A0A7S1F3A9-F1
#
_entry.id   AF-A0A7S1F3A9-F1
#
_cell.length_a   1.000
_cell.length_b   1.000
_cell.length_c   1.000
_cell.angle_alpha   90.00
_cell.angle_beta   90.00
_cell.angle_gamma   90.00
#
_symmetry.space_group_name_H-M   'P 1'
#
loop_
_entity.id
_entity.type
_entity.pdbx_description
1 polymer ?
#
loop_
_entity_poly.entity_id
_entity_poly.type
_entity_poly.pdbx_seq_one_letter_code
_entity_poly.pdbx_strand_id
1 'polypeptide(L)'
;FWLKLPFGRRSWLILRLFLSHRVDNAMFCGRYCKLITNTEGSSLAEYLHLFKRATVVDFVIAVILAVEAGVGFSHNLVTALRFVCVVLFFIDGVLMYAFRRKVVASMNDPTAVEALIRQKRVNVAFSSFAFLIYIIEHILSLSIGTIVSAVILFIIKGMRILAINSFSTWVRRYWSLQAGAGAMNIEPVA
;
A
#
# COMPACT_ATOMS: atom_id res chain seq x y z
N PHE A 1 -34.03 -8.14 0.06
CA PHE A 1 -33.99 -8.57 -1.34
C PHE A 1 -32.54 -8.96 -1.66
N TRP A 2 -32.27 -10.26 -1.73
CA TRP A 2 -30.91 -10.82 -1.73
C TRP A 2 -30.28 -10.73 -3.12
N LEU A 3 -29.28 -9.84 -3.29
CA LEU A 3 -28.36 -9.87 -4.43
C LEU A 3 -27.55 -11.17 -4.38
N LYS A 4 -28.02 -12.20 -5.07
CA LYS A 4 -27.21 -13.35 -5.49
C LYS A 4 -26.23 -12.85 -6.57
N LEU A 5 -25.16 -12.18 -6.13
CA LEU A 5 -24.00 -11.93 -6.97
C LEU A 5 -23.41 -13.28 -7.40
N PRO A 6 -22.94 -13.43 -8.65
CA PRO A 6 -22.42 -14.69 -9.20
C PRO A 6 -20.98 -14.94 -8.73
N PHE A 7 -20.73 -14.78 -7.43
CA PHE A 7 -19.47 -15.18 -6.84
C PHE A 7 -19.53 -16.69 -6.60
N GLY A 8 -18.59 -17.43 -7.18
CA GLY A 8 -18.38 -18.82 -6.79
C GLY A 8 -18.23 -18.92 -5.26
N ARG A 9 -18.77 -19.99 -4.65
CA ARG A 9 -18.80 -20.21 -3.18
C ARG A 9 -17.47 -19.89 -2.47
N ARG A 10 -16.33 -20.04 -3.16
CA ARG A 10 -14.97 -19.76 -2.64
C ARG A 10 -14.64 -18.28 -2.59
N SER A 11 -14.91 -17.50 -3.64
CA SER A 11 -14.70 -16.05 -3.64
C SER A 11 -15.58 -15.35 -2.61
N TRP A 12 -16.80 -15.87 -2.37
CA TRP A 12 -17.67 -15.36 -1.31
C TRP A 12 -17.11 -15.62 0.09
N LEU A 13 -16.42 -16.75 0.31
CA LEU A 13 -15.81 -17.09 1.60
C LEU A 13 -14.58 -16.23 1.89
N ILE A 14 -13.73 -15.99 0.89
CA ILE A 14 -12.57 -15.09 0.99
C ILE A 14 -13.05 -13.65 1.21
N LEU A 15 -14.02 -13.18 0.42
CA LEU A 15 -14.62 -11.87 0.59
C LEU A 15 -15.30 -11.74 1.97
N ARG A 16 -15.95 -12.78 2.47
CA ARG A 16 -16.61 -12.79 3.78
C ARG A 16 -15.61 -12.84 4.94
N LEU A 17 -14.46 -13.51 4.81
CA LEU A 17 -13.37 -13.42 5.77
C LEU A 17 -12.75 -12.02 5.79
N PHE A 18 -12.54 -11.43 4.60
CA PHE A 18 -12.03 -10.05 4.46
C PHE A 18 -13.02 -9.01 4.99
N LEU A 19 -14.32 -9.22 4.78
CA LEU A 19 -15.41 -8.36 5.25
C LEU A 19 -15.83 -8.66 6.70
N SER A 20 -15.50 -9.82 7.28
CA SER A 20 -15.73 -10.08 8.71
C SER A 20 -14.82 -9.21 9.60
N HIS A 21 -13.72 -8.71 9.04
CA HIS A 21 -12.86 -7.68 9.64
C HIS A 21 -13.42 -6.24 9.45
N ARG A 22 -14.71 -6.08 9.09
CA ARG A 22 -15.37 -4.80 8.72
C ARG A 22 -15.29 -3.70 9.79
N VAL A 23 -15.26 -4.06 11.07
CA VAL A 23 -15.21 -3.06 12.15
C VAL A 23 -13.86 -2.34 12.17
N ASP A 24 -12.78 -3.02 11.78
CA ASP A 24 -11.46 -2.39 11.66
C ASP A 24 -11.25 -1.67 10.33
N ASN A 25 -11.90 -2.11 9.26
CA ASN A 25 -11.70 -1.57 7.90
C ASN A 25 -12.33 -0.18 7.68
N ALA A 26 -13.49 0.12 8.28
CA ALA A 26 -14.04 1.48 8.27
C ALA A 26 -13.15 2.45 9.08
N MET A 27 -12.59 1.96 10.20
CA MET A 27 -11.61 2.68 10.99
C MET A 27 -10.27 2.84 10.23
N PHE A 28 -9.96 1.92 9.31
CA PHE A 28 -8.77 1.93 8.45
C PHE A 28 -8.84 3.08 7.44
N CYS A 29 -9.91 3.19 6.65
CA CYS A 29 -10.08 4.30 5.70
C CYS A 29 -10.13 5.65 6.41
N GLY A 30 -10.82 5.74 7.55
CA GLY A 30 -10.87 6.97 8.35
C GLY A 30 -9.50 7.43 8.86
N ARG A 31 -8.66 6.50 9.33
CA ARG A 31 -7.28 6.81 9.76
C ARG A 31 -6.37 7.20 8.59
N TYR A 32 -6.51 6.53 7.43
CA TYR A 32 -5.81 6.93 6.21
C TYR A 32 -6.22 8.33 5.76
N CYS A 33 -7.51 8.61 5.71
CA CYS A 33 -8.03 9.95 5.39
C CYS A 33 -7.52 10.99 6.38
N LYS A 34 -7.52 10.70 7.70
CA LYS A 34 -6.98 11.61 8.73
C LYS A 34 -5.49 11.92 8.51
N LEU A 35 -4.68 10.92 8.20
CA LEU A 35 -3.24 11.09 7.92
C LEU A 35 -2.97 11.81 6.59
N ILE A 36 -3.89 11.69 5.62
CA ILE A 36 -3.80 12.41 4.34
C ILE A 36 -4.21 13.87 4.50
N THR A 37 -5.25 14.17 5.29
CA THR A 37 -5.80 15.53 5.45
C THR A 37 -5.15 16.33 6.56
N ASN A 38 -4.68 15.70 7.64
CA ASN A 38 -4.05 16.37 8.78
C ASN A 38 -2.64 15.81 9.06
N THR A 39 -1.68 16.31 8.30
CA THR A 39 -0.27 15.93 8.45
C THR A 39 0.37 16.53 9.71
N GLU A 40 -0.14 17.63 10.25
CA GLU A 40 0.53 18.41 11.31
C GLU A 40 0.46 17.76 12.70
N GLY A 41 -0.63 17.05 13.00
CA GLY A 41 -0.77 16.30 14.26
C GLY A 41 -0.25 14.85 14.21
N SER A 42 0.35 14.44 13.10
CA SER A 42 0.69 13.02 12.87
C SER A 42 2.08 12.67 13.39
N SER A 43 2.20 11.52 14.04
CA SER A 43 3.48 11.03 14.59
C SER A 43 4.16 10.02 13.65
N LEU A 44 5.49 9.87 13.79
CA LEU A 44 6.25 8.84 13.07
C LEU A 44 5.69 7.43 13.32
N ALA A 45 5.29 7.14 14.56
CA ALA A 45 4.76 5.84 14.95
C ALA A 45 3.47 5.50 14.18
N GLU A 46 2.62 6.49 13.91
CA GLU A 46 1.40 6.31 13.10
C GLU A 46 1.72 5.94 11.66
N TYR A 47 2.69 6.62 11.03
CA TYR A 47 3.14 6.28 9.68
C TYR A 47 3.80 4.90 9.61
N LEU A 48 4.64 4.52 10.58
CA LEU A 48 5.26 3.20 10.63
C LEU A 48 4.25 2.07 10.81
N HIS A 49 3.21 2.30 11.59
CA HIS A 49 2.12 1.36 11.76
C HIS A 49 1.27 1.25 10.48
N LEU A 50 1.06 2.35 9.77
CA LEU A 50 0.42 2.36 8.46
C LEU A 50 1.22 1.56 7.43
N PHE A 51 2.54 1.74 7.35
CA PHE A 51 3.40 0.95 6.46
C PHE A 51 3.42 -0.53 6.81
N LYS A 52 3.43 -0.88 8.11
CA LYS A 52 3.30 -2.27 8.56
C LYS A 52 2.01 -2.90 8.05
N ARG A 53 0.88 -2.19 8.19
CA ARG A 53 -0.42 -2.65 7.72
C ARG A 53 -0.46 -2.80 6.20
N ALA A 54 0.06 -1.81 5.46
CA ALA A 54 0.16 -1.89 4.00
C ALA A 54 0.96 -3.13 3.56
N THR A 55 2.11 -3.36 4.19
CA THR A 55 2.94 -4.55 3.94
C THR A 55 2.17 -5.85 4.13
N VAL A 56 1.42 -5.98 5.24
CA VAL A 56 0.61 -7.18 5.52
C VAL A 56 -0.47 -7.36 4.46
N VAL A 57 -1.16 -6.29 4.08
CA VAL A 57 -2.20 -6.34 3.05
C VAL A 57 -1.63 -6.78 1.70
N ASP A 58 -0.46 -6.24 1.30
CA ASP A 58 0.20 -6.62 0.05
C ASP A 58 0.56 -8.12 0.03
N PHE A 59 1.09 -8.67 1.13
CA PHE A 59 1.36 -10.10 1.24
C PHE A 59 0.08 -10.96 1.22
N VAL A 60 -0.97 -10.53 1.91
CA VAL A 60 -2.25 -11.25 1.90
C VAL A 60 -2.84 -11.29 0.49
N ILE A 61 -2.79 -10.17 -0.25
CA ILE A 61 -3.23 -10.13 -1.65
C ILE A 61 -2.38 -11.06 -2.51
N ALA A 62 -1.05 -11.03 -2.36
CA ALA A 62 -0.15 -11.92 -3.10
C ALA A 62 -0.47 -13.40 -2.85
N VAL A 63 -0.76 -13.79 -1.61
CA VAL A 63 -1.16 -15.16 -1.25
C VAL A 63 -2.52 -15.53 -1.86
N ILE A 64 -3.51 -14.63 -1.81
CA ILE A 64 -4.82 -14.87 -2.45
C ILE A 64 -4.64 -15.12 -3.95
N LEU A 65 -3.88 -14.25 -4.63
CA LEU A 65 -3.59 -14.39 -6.05
C LEU A 65 -2.80 -15.67 -6.35
N ALA A 66 -1.89 -16.10 -5.47
CA ALA A 66 -1.12 -17.33 -5.63
C ALA A 66 -2.01 -18.56 -5.54
N VAL A 67 -2.96 -18.58 -4.60
CA VAL A 67 -3.97 -19.64 -4.49
C VAL A 67 -4.85 -19.66 -5.73
N GLU A 68 -5.30 -18.50 -6.22
CA GLU A 68 -6.10 -18.41 -7.45
C GLU A 68 -5.32 -18.87 -8.69
N ALA A 69 -4.02 -18.56 -8.77
CA ALA A 69 -3.15 -19.01 -9.86
C ALA A 69 -2.90 -20.53 -9.82
N GLY A 70 -2.81 -21.12 -8.62
CA GLY A 70 -2.61 -22.57 -8.46
C GLY A 70 -3.86 -23.41 -8.76
N VAL A 71 -5.05 -22.85 -8.60
CA VAL A 71 -6.32 -23.54 -8.88
C VAL A 71 -6.70 -23.35 -10.36
N GLY A 72 -6.03 -24.10 -11.24
CA GLY A 72 -6.39 -24.14 -12.67
C GLY A 72 -5.20 -24.02 -13.63
N PHE A 73 -4.16 -24.84 -13.40
CA PHE A 73 -3.00 -24.90 -14.28
C PHE A 73 -3.42 -25.23 -15.71
N SER A 74 -3.35 -24.22 -16.57
CA SER A 74 -3.47 -24.34 -18.02
C SER A 74 -2.35 -23.53 -18.66
N HIS A 75 -1.73 -24.04 -19.71
CA HIS A 75 -0.61 -23.38 -20.40
C HIS A 75 -1.10 -22.26 -21.32
N ASN A 76 -1.74 -21.24 -20.73
CA ASN A 76 -2.32 -20.10 -21.44
C ASN A 76 -1.69 -18.79 -20.95
N LEU A 77 -1.71 -17.75 -21.81
CA LEU A 77 -1.19 -16.42 -21.51
C LEU A 77 -1.75 -15.83 -20.21
N VAL A 78 -3.04 -16.04 -19.94
CA VAL A 78 -3.71 -15.56 -18.72
C VAL A 78 -3.08 -16.18 -17.46
N THR A 79 -2.78 -17.47 -17.48
CA THR A 79 -2.11 -18.16 -16.37
C THR A 79 -0.72 -17.60 -16.13
N ALA A 80 0.05 -17.35 -17.20
CA ALA A 80 1.37 -16.73 -17.09
C ALA A 80 1.29 -15.31 -16.49
N LEU A 81 0.34 -14.49 -16.95
CA LEU A 81 0.10 -13.16 -16.39
C LEU A 81 -0.30 -13.20 -14.92
N ARG A 82 -1.10 -14.18 -14.48
CA ARG A 82 -1.43 -14.37 -13.06
C ARG A 82 -0.21 -14.64 -12.20
N PHE A 83 0.69 -15.52 -12.65
CA PHE A 83 1.95 -15.76 -11.92
C PHE A 83 2.82 -14.51 -11.86
N VAL A 84 2.91 -13.75 -12.96
CA VAL A 84 3.60 -12.46 -12.97
C VAL A 84 2.98 -11.50 -11.96
N CYS A 85 1.65 -11.38 -11.91
CA CYS A 85 0.95 -10.57 -10.91
C CYS A 85 1.31 -10.99 -9.47
N VAL A 86 1.30 -12.29 -9.17
CA VAL A 86 1.67 -12.80 -7.83
C VAL A 86 3.08 -12.35 -7.45
N VAL A 87 4.04 -12.54 -8.35
CA VAL A 87 5.44 -12.15 -8.11
C VAL A 87 5.56 -10.63 -7.92
N LEU A 88 4.91 -9.84 -8.78
CA LEU A 88 4.93 -8.38 -8.67
C LEU A 88 4.32 -7.90 -7.34
N PHE A 89 3.18 -8.45 -6.91
CA PHE A 89 2.58 -8.08 -5.63
C PHE A 89 3.43 -8.50 -4.43
N PHE A 90 4.10 -9.66 -4.52
CA PHE A 90 5.03 -10.09 -3.48
C PHE A 90 6.24 -9.14 -3.36
N ILE A 91 6.87 -8.79 -4.49
CA ILE A 91 7.99 -7.83 -4.53
C ILE A 91 7.55 -6.48 -3.97
N ASP A 92 6.36 -6.03 -4.30
CA ASP A 92 5.82 -4.75 -3.82
C ASP A 92 5.66 -4.73 -2.28
N GLY A 93 5.19 -5.84 -1.69
CA GLY A 93 5.17 -6.01 -0.23
C GLY A 93 6.57 -5.98 0.40
N VAL A 94 7.56 -6.64 -0.22
CA VAL A 94 8.97 -6.61 0.21
C VAL A 94 9.55 -5.20 0.12
N LEU A 95 9.28 -4.47 -0.95
CA LEU A 95 9.70 -3.08 -1.15
C LEU A 95 9.10 -2.14 -0.11
N MET A 96 7.83 -2.35 0.27
CA MET A 96 7.20 -1.60 1.36
C MET A 96 7.85 -1.91 2.71
N TYR A 97 8.15 -3.18 2.99
CA TYR A 97 8.85 -3.58 4.21
C TYR A 97 10.25 -2.96 4.28
N ALA A 98 11.01 -3.01 3.18
CA ALA A 98 12.33 -2.41 3.05
C ALA A 98 12.28 -0.90 3.26
N PHE A 99 11.29 -0.22 2.67
CA PHE A 99 11.08 1.22 2.87
C PHE A 99 10.80 1.55 4.33
N ARG A 100 9.92 0.80 5.00
CA ARG A 100 9.66 0.98 6.44
C ARG A 100 10.93 0.87 7.27
N ARG A 101 11.75 -0.16 7.02
CA ARG A 101 13.03 -0.34 7.71
C ARG A 101 13.98 0.84 7.48
N LYS A 102 14.06 1.32 6.25
CA LYS A 102 14.89 2.47 5.88
C LYS A 102 14.43 3.74 6.58
N VAL A 103 13.12 4.00 6.66
CA VAL A 103 12.56 5.14 7.42
C VAL A 103 13.01 5.10 8.88
N VAL A 104 12.93 3.95 9.55
CA VAL A 104 13.37 3.81 10.95
C VAL A 104 14.87 4.08 11.10
N ALA A 105 15.69 3.53 10.23
CA ALA A 105 17.14 3.69 10.29
C ALA A 105 17.61 5.11 9.97
N SER A 106 16.85 5.84 9.16
CA SER A 106 17.23 7.15 8.62
C SER A 106 16.60 8.35 9.35
N MET A 107 15.86 8.13 10.43
CA MET A 107 15.12 9.22 11.08
C MET A 107 15.97 10.20 11.89
N ASN A 108 17.21 9.85 12.23
CA ASN A 108 18.13 10.75 12.90
C ASN A 108 19.09 11.46 11.93
N ASP A 109 18.98 11.21 10.63
CA ASP A 109 19.87 11.75 9.61
C ASP A 109 19.11 12.64 8.60
N PRO A 110 19.34 13.97 8.61
CA PRO A 110 18.67 14.89 7.70
C PRO A 110 19.08 14.68 6.23
N THR A 111 20.27 14.13 5.98
CA THR A 111 20.75 13.87 4.61
C THR A 111 20.00 12.71 3.95
N ALA A 112 19.37 11.85 4.76
CA ALA A 112 18.65 10.69 4.28
C ALA A 112 17.26 11.00 3.70
N VAL A 113 16.75 12.23 3.87
CA VAL A 113 15.42 12.65 3.37
C VAL A 113 15.29 12.42 1.86
N GLU A 114 16.28 12.84 1.08
CA GLU A 114 16.27 12.69 -0.38
C GLU A 114 16.28 11.20 -0.78
N ALA A 115 17.05 10.39 -0.06
CA ALA A 115 17.13 8.95 -0.27
C ALA A 115 15.81 8.23 0.09
N LEU A 116 15.07 8.71 1.09
CA LEU A 116 13.74 8.22 1.44
C LEU A 116 12.71 8.61 0.37
N ILE A 117 12.75 9.85 -0.12
CA ILE A 117 11.85 10.32 -1.18
C ILE A 117 12.08 9.52 -2.48
N ARG A 118 13.34 9.28 -2.84
CA ARG A 118 13.69 8.46 -4.01
C ARG A 118 13.15 7.03 -3.86
N GLN A 119 13.35 6.40 -2.71
CA GLN A 119 12.83 5.04 -2.46
C GLN A 119 11.31 5.00 -2.52
N LYS A 120 10.63 6.02 -1.98
CA LYS A 120 9.19 6.19 -2.09
C LYS A 120 8.75 6.19 -3.57
N ARG A 121 9.43 6.94 -4.45
CA ARG A 121 9.07 7.03 -5.88
C ARG A 121 9.15 5.67 -6.55
N VAL A 122 10.19 4.90 -6.24
CA VAL A 122 10.34 3.52 -6.74
C VAL A 122 9.18 2.64 -6.27
N ASN A 123 8.82 2.68 -4.99
CA ASN A 123 7.69 1.90 -4.46
C ASN A 123 6.36 2.28 -5.12
N VAL A 124 6.12 3.58 -5.35
CA VAL A 124 4.89 4.04 -6.02
C VAL A 124 4.88 3.60 -7.48
N ALA A 125 5.97 3.78 -8.21
CA ALA A 125 6.06 3.38 -9.62
C ALA A 125 5.87 1.87 -9.80
N PHE A 126 6.55 1.07 -8.98
CA PHE A 126 6.44 -0.39 -9.03
C PHE A 126 5.03 -0.87 -8.68
N SER A 127 4.40 -0.27 -7.67
CA SER A 127 3.01 -0.56 -7.32
C SER A 127 2.02 -0.26 -8.44
N SER A 128 2.19 0.89 -9.10
CA SER A 128 1.33 1.29 -10.22
C SER A 128 1.51 0.34 -11.39
N PHE A 129 2.76 -0.08 -11.66
CA PHE A 129 3.06 -1.07 -12.68
C PHE A 129 2.42 -2.43 -12.37
N ALA A 130 2.60 -2.96 -11.16
CA ALA A 130 1.97 -4.21 -10.72
C ALA A 130 0.45 -4.17 -10.85
N PHE A 131 -0.16 -3.04 -10.50
CA PHE A 131 -1.60 -2.83 -10.62
C PHE A 131 -2.07 -2.74 -12.07
N LEU A 132 -1.27 -2.14 -12.97
CA LEU A 132 -1.58 -2.09 -14.40
C LEU A 132 -1.59 -3.50 -15.01
N ILE A 133 -0.59 -4.33 -14.70
CA ILE A 133 -0.55 -5.73 -15.17
C ILE A 133 -1.76 -6.51 -14.66
N TYR A 134 -2.15 -6.30 -13.41
CA TYR A 134 -3.37 -6.88 -12.85
C TYR A 134 -4.63 -6.46 -13.62
N ILE A 135 -4.77 -5.17 -13.94
CA ILE A 135 -5.88 -4.68 -14.77
C ILE A 135 -5.89 -5.36 -16.14
N ILE A 136 -4.74 -5.46 -16.82
CA ILE A 136 -4.64 -6.08 -18.14
C ILE A 136 -5.10 -7.54 -18.08
N GLU A 137 -4.61 -8.31 -17.11
CA GLU A 137 -5.02 -9.72 -16.93
C GLU A 137 -6.53 -9.83 -16.64
N HIS A 138 -7.09 -8.89 -15.89
CA HIS A 138 -8.52 -8.88 -15.54
C HIS A 138 -9.43 -8.42 -16.69
N ILE A 139 -9.00 -7.47 -17.53
CA ILE A 139 -9.73 -7.05 -18.74
C ILE A 139 -9.88 -8.24 -19.69
N LEU A 140 -8.86 -9.09 -19.82
CA LEU A 140 -8.92 -10.29 -20.66
C LEU A 140 -9.93 -11.32 -20.15
N SER A 141 -10.24 -11.35 -18.85
CA SER A 141 -11.16 -12.32 -18.25
C SER A 141 -12.64 -11.87 -18.24
N LEU A 142 -12.94 -10.58 -18.50
CA LEU A 142 -14.29 -9.97 -18.63
C LEU A 142 -15.37 -10.46 -17.63
N SER A 143 -15.02 -10.67 -16.36
CA SER A 143 -16.00 -11.11 -15.35
C SER A 143 -16.45 -9.98 -14.42
N ILE A 144 -17.70 -10.01 -13.94
CA ILE A 144 -18.19 -9.01 -12.96
C ILE A 144 -17.41 -9.13 -11.64
N GLY A 145 -17.06 -10.34 -11.23
CA GLY A 145 -16.25 -10.57 -10.03
C GLY A 145 -14.88 -9.91 -10.12
N THR A 146 -14.25 -9.95 -11.29
CA THR A 146 -12.94 -9.31 -11.54
C THR A 146 -13.02 -7.79 -11.49
N ILE A 147 -14.11 -7.17 -11.96
CA ILE A 147 -14.31 -5.72 -11.87
C ILE A 147 -14.41 -5.28 -10.40
N VAL A 148 -15.18 -5.99 -9.58
CA VAL A 148 -15.32 -5.69 -8.15
C VAL A 148 -13.97 -5.81 -7.44
N SER A 149 -13.21 -6.89 -7.68
CA SER A 149 -11.88 -7.06 -7.09
C SER A 149 -10.91 -5.96 -7.53
N ALA A 150 -10.92 -5.56 -8.80
CA ALA A 150 -10.10 -4.47 -9.30
C ALA A 150 -10.41 -3.13 -8.63
N VAL A 151 -11.69 -2.80 -8.42
CA VAL A 151 -12.10 -1.59 -7.70
C VAL A 151 -11.64 -1.61 -6.24
N ILE A 152 -11.76 -2.76 -5.56
CA ILE A 152 -11.29 -2.90 -4.18
C ILE A 152 -9.77 -2.70 -4.09
N LEU A 153 -9.02 -3.33 -5.01
CA LEU A 153 -7.56 -3.17 -5.08
C LEU A 153 -7.16 -1.74 -5.43
N PHE A 154 -7.91 -1.07 -6.31
CA PHE A 154 -7.70 0.34 -6.62
C PHE A 154 -7.84 1.21 -5.38
N ILE A 155 -8.88 0.99 -4.56
CA ILE A 155 -9.08 1.74 -3.31
C ILE A 155 -7.93 1.47 -2.33
N ILE A 156 -7.57 0.20 -2.12
CA ILE A 156 -6.50 -0.18 -1.17
C ILE A 156 -5.15 0.39 -1.61
N LYS A 157 -4.73 0.18 -2.87
CA LYS A 157 -3.46 0.69 -3.38
C LYS A 157 -3.47 2.20 -3.53
N GLY A 158 -4.59 2.80 -3.92
CA GLY A 158 -4.77 4.25 -3.99
C GLY A 158 -4.54 4.91 -2.63
N MET A 159 -5.20 4.41 -1.58
CA MET A 159 -4.99 4.89 -0.21
C MET A 159 -3.53 4.75 0.23
N ARG A 160 -2.86 3.65 -0.13
CA ARG A 160 -1.45 3.42 0.16
C ARG A 160 -0.54 4.45 -0.51
N ILE A 161 -0.73 4.69 -1.80
CA ILE A 161 0.03 5.69 -2.57
C ILE A 161 -0.17 7.08 -1.97
N LEU A 162 -1.42 7.44 -1.63
CA LEU A 162 -1.75 8.71 -0.99
C LEU A 162 -1.09 8.84 0.39
N ALA A 163 -1.08 7.79 1.21
CA ALA A 163 -0.43 7.81 2.51
C ALA A 163 1.09 7.97 2.41
N ILE A 164 1.74 7.28 1.47
CA ILE A 164 3.17 7.47 1.17
C ILE A 164 3.43 8.90 0.65
N ASN A 165 2.48 9.45 -0.11
CA ASN A 165 2.57 10.84 -0.57
C ASN A 165 2.50 11.84 0.58
N SER A 166 1.53 11.69 1.47
CA SER A 166 1.40 12.45 2.72
C SER A 166 2.67 12.37 3.57
N PHE A 167 3.26 11.18 3.72
CA PHE A 167 4.50 10.99 4.46
C PHE A 167 5.66 11.86 3.95
N SER A 168 5.79 12.04 2.63
CA SER A 168 6.85 12.89 2.07
C SER A 168 6.69 14.36 2.45
N THR A 169 5.45 14.85 2.55
CA THR A 169 5.17 16.21 3.00
C THR A 169 5.48 16.33 4.49
N TRP A 170 5.07 15.34 5.27
CA TRP A 170 5.34 15.27 6.70
C TRP A 170 6.84 15.25 7.02
N VAL A 171 7.63 14.39 6.36
CA VAL A 171 9.09 14.29 6.58
C VAL A 171 9.78 15.62 6.30
N ARG A 172 9.43 16.30 5.19
CA ARG A 172 10.03 17.60 4.86
C ARG A 172 9.74 18.65 5.92
N ARG A 173 8.51 18.68 6.44
CA ARG A 173 8.10 19.59 7.52
C ARG A 173 8.79 19.27 8.85
N TYR A 174 8.86 17.99 9.21
CA TYR A 174 9.54 17.53 10.42
C TYR A 174 10.98 18.03 10.46
N TRP A 175 11.72 17.85 9.37
CA TRP A 175 13.11 18.31 9.28
C TRP A 175 13.25 19.83 9.19
N SER A 176 12.34 20.54 8.51
CA SER A 176 12.39 22.01 8.49
C SER A 176 12.16 22.61 9.89
N LEU A 177 11.26 22.00 10.68
CA LEU A 177 11.01 22.41 12.07
C LEU A 177 12.21 22.08 12.97
N GLN A 178 12.82 20.92 12.80
CA GLN A 178 14.01 20.52 13.57
C GLN A 178 15.23 21.40 13.23
N ALA A 179 15.40 21.77 11.96
CA ALA A 179 16.42 22.72 11.53
C ALA A 179 16.16 24.14 12.09
N GLY A 180 14.90 24.60 12.09
CA GLY A 180 14.52 25.89 12.66
C GLY A 180 14.67 25.96 14.19
N ALA A 181 14.35 24.87 14.90
CA ALA A 181 14.58 24.75 16.35
C ALA A 181 16.07 24.65 16.70
N GLY A 182 16.88 24.02 15.85
CA GLY A 182 18.34 24.01 15.98
C GLY A 182 18.99 25.38 15.74
N ALA A 183 18.44 26.18 14.82
CA ALA A 183 18.91 27.54 14.53
C ALA A 183 18.61 28.55 15.66
N MET A 184 17.54 28.35 16.44
CA MET A 184 17.22 29.17 17.62
C MET A 184 18.11 28.90 18.85
N ASN A 185 18.91 27.83 18.86
CA ASN A 185 19.88 27.55 19.92
C ASN A 185 21.31 28.04 19.60
N ILE A 186 21.47 28.83 18.53
CA ILE A 186 22.73 29.48 18.16
C ILE A 186 22.51 30.99 18.24
N GLU A 187 22.21 31.50 19.44
CA GLU A 187 22.57 32.90 19.73
C GLU A 187 24.09 32.95 19.91
N PRO A 188 24.83 33.77 19.15
CA PRO A 188 26.21 34.04 19.48
C PRO A 188 26.22 34.76 20.82
N VAL A 189 26.74 34.10 21.85
CA VAL A 189 27.20 34.78 23.05
C VAL A 189 28.33 35.69 22.60
N ALA A 190 28.00 36.97 22.38
CA ALA A 190 28.93 38.06 22.14
C ALA A 190 29.62 38.46 23.45
#